data_AF-A0A543J0S4-F1
#
_entry.id   AF-A0A543J0S4-F1
#
_cell.length_a   1.000
_cell.length_b   1.000
_cell.length_c   1.000
_cell.angle_alpha   90.00
_cell.angle_beta   90.00
_cell.angle_gamma   90.00
#
_symmetry.space_group_name_H-M   'P 1'
#
loop_
_entity.id
_entity.type
_entity.pdbx_description
1 polymer ?
#
loop_
_entity_poly.entity_id
_entity_poly.type
_entity_poly.pdbx_seq_one_letter_code
_entity_poly.pdbx_strand_id
1 'polypeptide(L)'
;MEHFSGSDHPTVYHGSGENGSPATPLPVAGSVETQVSEHVRALLGTPRMFALVRDDDEDGAEVVAYGLSLPGGDAATIGVRRPTFGYWTSAQSAARRLRSELIWLEGDGRLSTS
;
A
#
# COMPACT_ATOMS: atom_id res chain seq x y z
N MET A 1 3.17 -49.33 -6.92
CA MET A 1 2.10 -48.52 -6.32
C MET A 1 2.80 -47.50 -5.45
N GLU A 2 2.80 -46.26 -5.92
CA GLU A 2 3.64 -45.17 -5.42
C GLU A 2 3.09 -44.66 -4.09
N HIS A 3 3.93 -44.63 -3.06
CA HIS A 3 3.66 -43.85 -1.85
C HIS A 3 4.41 -42.53 -1.99
N PHE A 4 3.68 -41.47 -2.37
CA PHE A 4 4.13 -40.09 -2.26
C PHE A 4 4.15 -39.70 -0.77
N SER A 5 5.34 -39.50 -0.21
CA SER A 5 5.55 -38.75 1.03
C SER A 5 6.75 -37.83 0.83
N GLY A 6 6.53 -36.71 0.15
CA GLY A 6 7.43 -35.57 0.16
C GLY A 6 6.87 -34.53 1.12
N SER A 7 7.38 -34.50 2.35
CA SER A 7 7.10 -33.43 3.30
C SER A 7 7.80 -32.14 2.87
N ASP A 8 7.01 -31.11 2.55
CA ASP A 8 7.46 -29.74 2.27
C ASP A 8 8.02 -29.07 3.54
N HIS A 9 9.26 -29.38 3.90
CA HIS A 9 10.01 -28.61 4.87
C HIS A 9 11.22 -27.94 4.20
N PRO A 10 11.37 -26.61 4.29
CA PRO A 10 12.54 -25.94 3.75
C PRO A 10 13.80 -26.29 4.55
N THR A 11 14.91 -26.48 3.85
CA THR A 11 16.22 -26.76 4.44
C THR A 11 16.65 -25.65 5.41
N VAL A 12 16.74 -25.98 6.70
CA VAL A 12 17.31 -25.10 7.71
C VAL A 12 18.83 -25.12 7.58
N TYR A 13 19.43 -23.97 7.25
CA TYR A 13 20.88 -23.82 7.15
C TYR A 13 21.46 -23.60 8.57
N HIS A 14 22.15 -24.60 9.11
CA HIS A 14 22.95 -24.43 10.32
C HIS A 14 24.32 -23.88 9.94
N GLY A 15 24.53 -22.57 10.14
CA GLY A 15 25.84 -21.94 9.98
C GLY A 15 26.79 -22.37 11.10
N SER A 16 27.86 -23.09 10.76
CA SER A 16 28.97 -23.40 11.67
C SER A 16 30.04 -22.29 11.65
N GLY A 17 30.51 -21.91 12.83
CA GLY A 17 31.91 -21.60 13.08
C GLY A 17 32.32 -20.13 13.03
N GLU A 18 32.56 -19.58 14.21
CA GLU A 18 33.20 -18.29 14.50
C GLU A 18 34.56 -18.12 13.80
N ASN A 19 34.84 -16.88 13.34
CA ASN A 19 36.17 -16.27 13.39
C ASN A 19 36.05 -14.74 13.24
N GLY A 20 36.71 -14.02 14.13
CA GLY A 20 36.51 -12.59 14.37
C GLY A 20 36.78 -11.67 13.18
N SER A 21 35.84 -10.76 12.96
CA SER A 21 36.08 -9.46 12.33
C SER A 21 35.42 -8.39 13.19
N PRO A 22 36.01 -7.18 13.31
CA PRO A 22 35.39 -6.10 14.05
C PRO A 22 34.02 -5.85 13.44
N ALA A 23 32.98 -5.91 14.28
CA ALA A 23 31.60 -5.72 13.88
C ALA A 23 31.50 -4.42 13.07
N THR A 24 31.34 -4.56 11.76
CA THR A 24 30.89 -3.43 10.94
C THR A 24 29.52 -3.06 11.53
N PRO A 25 29.31 -1.82 11.97
CA PRO A 25 28.00 -1.43 12.46
C PRO A 25 26.99 -1.76 11.37
N LEU A 26 26.07 -2.69 11.65
CA LEU A 26 24.95 -2.93 10.75
C LEU A 26 24.25 -1.58 10.57
N PRO A 27 24.02 -1.12 9.34
CA PRO A 27 23.30 0.12 9.13
C PRO A 27 21.97 0.01 9.86
N VAL A 28 21.73 0.98 10.75
CA VAL A 28 20.51 1.05 11.55
C VAL A 28 19.32 0.87 10.59
N ALA A 29 18.47 -0.13 10.85
CA ALA A 29 17.44 -0.56 9.92
C ALA A 29 16.44 0.55 9.51
N GLY A 30 16.40 1.67 10.26
CA GLY A 30 15.56 2.83 9.96
C GLY A 30 16.06 3.77 8.85
N SER A 31 17.33 3.66 8.40
CA SER A 31 17.87 4.59 7.38
C SER A 31 17.48 4.24 5.95
N VAL A 32 17.37 2.94 5.62
CA VAL A 32 17.19 2.50 4.23
C VAL A 32 15.76 2.70 3.76
N GLU A 33 14.77 2.37 4.60
CA GLU A 33 13.35 2.50 4.24
C GLU A 33 12.93 3.96 4.08
N THR A 34 13.39 4.83 4.98
CA THR A 34 13.10 6.27 4.93
C THR A 34 13.73 6.91 3.69
N GLN A 35 14.99 6.60 3.38
CA GLN A 35 15.68 7.12 2.20
C GLN A 35 15.05 6.62 0.90
N VAL A 36 14.65 5.34 0.83
CA VAL A 36 13.96 4.79 -0.34
C VAL A 36 12.60 5.47 -0.54
N SER A 37 11.84 5.69 0.54
CA SER A 37 10.54 6.37 0.49
C SER A 37 10.66 7.81 -0.02
N GLU A 38 11.61 8.60 0.50
CA GLU A 38 11.86 9.96 0.04
C GLU A 38 12.37 10.00 -1.40
N HIS A 39 13.27 9.09 -1.78
CA HIS A 39 13.80 9.01 -3.14
C HIS A 39 12.71 8.67 -4.16
N VAL A 40 11.84 7.69 -3.84
CA VAL A 40 10.71 7.33 -4.69
C VAL A 40 9.72 8.49 -4.81
N ARG A 41 9.41 9.20 -3.72
CA ARG A 41 8.56 10.40 -3.75
C ARG A 41 9.17 11.54 -4.53
N ALA A 42 10.48 11.75 -4.45
CA ALA A 42 11.18 12.77 -5.22
C ALA A 42 11.14 12.45 -6.73
N LEU A 43 11.22 11.18 -7.10
CA LEU A 43 11.17 10.72 -8.49
C LEU A 43 9.76 10.73 -9.07
N LEU A 44 8.76 10.28 -8.29
CA LEU A 44 7.42 9.99 -8.79
C LEU A 44 6.33 10.90 -8.23
N GLY A 45 6.64 11.78 -7.29
CA GLY A 45 5.70 12.57 -6.49
C GLY A 45 5.07 11.78 -5.34
N THR A 46 4.18 12.43 -4.58
CA THR A 46 3.45 11.79 -3.46
C THR A 46 2.02 11.45 -3.88
N PRO A 47 1.63 10.16 -3.88
CA PRO A 47 0.23 9.78 -4.08
C PRO A 47 -0.67 10.44 -3.03
N ARG A 48 -1.86 10.91 -3.45
CA ARG A 48 -2.85 11.52 -2.56
C ARG A 48 -4.01 10.56 -2.35
N MET A 49 -4.37 10.31 -1.10
CA MET A 49 -5.49 9.44 -0.78
C MET A 49 -6.81 10.19 -0.90
N PHE A 50 -7.86 9.48 -1.30
CA PHE A 50 -9.22 9.99 -1.36
C PHE A 50 -10.24 8.92 -0.98
N ALA A 51 -11.44 9.35 -0.59
CA ALA A 51 -12.63 8.53 -0.42
C ALA A 51 -13.69 8.93 -1.47
N LEU A 52 -14.49 7.95 -1.87
CA LEU A 52 -15.67 8.15 -2.70
C LEU A 52 -16.91 7.93 -1.84
N VAL A 53 -17.72 8.97 -1.70
CA VAL A 53 -18.90 8.99 -0.83
C VAL A 53 -20.15 9.11 -1.67
N ARG A 54 -21.15 8.28 -1.41
CA ARG A 54 -22.46 8.38 -2.04
C ARG A 54 -23.49 8.74 -0.97
N ASP A 55 -24.34 9.69 -1.28
CA ASP A 55 -25.52 9.96 -0.46
C ASP A 55 -26.54 8.84 -0.69
N ASP A 56 -26.89 8.11 0.36
CA ASP A 56 -27.98 7.14 0.35
C ASP A 56 -29.17 7.79 1.06
N ASP A 57 -30.31 7.90 0.37
CA ASP A 57 -31.48 8.63 0.87
C ASP A 57 -32.02 8.03 2.19
N GLU A 58 -31.75 6.75 2.47
CA GLU A 58 -32.24 6.05 3.66
C GLU A 58 -31.21 6.01 4.81
N ASP A 59 -29.93 5.83 4.50
CA ASP A 59 -28.86 5.59 5.48
C ASP A 59 -27.89 6.77 5.65
N GLY A 60 -28.04 7.83 4.84
CA GLY A 60 -27.14 8.97 4.78
C GLY A 60 -25.87 8.70 3.94
N ALA A 61 -24.87 9.55 4.10
CA ALA A 61 -23.64 9.49 3.33
C ALA A 61 -22.80 8.24 3.64
N GLU A 62 -22.56 7.40 2.62
CA GLU A 62 -21.79 6.16 2.70
C GLU A 62 -20.49 6.22 1.88
N VAL A 63 -19.38 5.72 2.45
CA VAL A 63 -18.14 5.49 1.68
C VAL A 63 -18.26 4.21 0.84
N VAL A 64 -18.23 4.35 -0.48
CA VAL A 64 -18.35 3.23 -1.42
C VAL A 64 -17.00 2.68 -1.88
N ALA A 65 -15.95 3.52 -1.86
CA ALA A 65 -14.58 3.13 -2.20
C ALA A 65 -13.54 4.07 -1.58
N TYR A 66 -12.34 3.55 -1.35
CA TYR A 66 -11.13 4.34 -1.09
C TYR A 66 -10.20 4.29 -2.29
N GLY A 67 -9.38 5.32 -2.48
CA GLY A 67 -8.45 5.35 -3.60
C GLY A 67 -7.20 6.18 -3.39
N LEU A 68 -6.27 6.00 -4.33
CA LEU A 68 -5.02 6.75 -4.44
C LEU A 68 -4.99 7.44 -5.79
N SER A 69 -4.78 8.75 -5.79
CA SER A 69 -4.43 9.52 -6.98
C SER A 69 -2.92 9.54 -7.09
N LEU A 70 -2.40 9.04 -8.21
CA LEU A 70 -0.98 9.03 -8.51
C LEU A 70 -0.56 10.42 -9.04
N PRO A 71 0.71 10.81 -8.89
CA PRO A 71 1.18 12.13 -9.32
C PRO A 71 1.18 12.36 -10.83
N GLY A 72 0.94 11.31 -11.63
CA GLY A 72 0.66 11.41 -13.07
C GLY A 72 -0.82 11.69 -13.42
N GLY A 73 -1.70 11.80 -12.43
CA GLY A 73 -3.13 12.08 -12.60
C GLY A 73 -4.03 10.84 -12.56
N ASP A 74 -3.51 9.66 -12.94
CA ASP A 74 -4.22 8.39 -12.83
C ASP A 74 -4.63 8.07 -11.39
N ALA A 75 -5.66 7.25 -11.23
CA ALA A 75 -6.12 6.83 -9.91
C ALA A 75 -6.48 5.35 -9.86
N ALA A 76 -6.36 4.78 -8.67
CA ALA A 76 -6.80 3.43 -8.34
C ALA A 76 -7.76 3.45 -7.16
N THR A 77 -8.76 2.56 -7.16
CA THR A 77 -9.73 2.45 -6.06
C THR A 77 -9.94 1.00 -5.61
N ILE A 78 -10.26 0.83 -4.34
CA ILE A 78 -10.72 -0.42 -3.72
C ILE A 78 -12.14 -0.18 -3.20
N GLY A 79 -13.11 -0.97 -3.67
CA GLY A 79 -14.50 -0.92 -3.23
C GLY A 79 -14.69 -1.49 -1.82
N VAL A 80 -15.60 -0.89 -1.04
CA VAL A 80 -15.85 -1.27 0.37
C VAL A 80 -16.83 -2.44 0.48
N ARG A 81 -17.99 -2.35 -0.19
CA ARG A 81 -19.04 -3.39 -0.11
C ARG A 81 -18.85 -4.57 -1.06
N ARG A 82 -18.08 -4.38 -2.13
CA ARG A 82 -17.69 -5.44 -3.05
C ARG A 82 -16.19 -5.34 -3.26
N PRO A 83 -15.44 -6.46 -3.17
CA PRO A 83 -14.00 -6.46 -3.34
C PRO A 83 -13.67 -6.25 -4.83
N THR A 84 -13.84 -5.01 -5.30
CA THR A 84 -13.59 -4.59 -6.67
C THR A 84 -12.47 -3.60 -6.68
N PHE A 85 -11.47 -3.88 -7.51
CA PHE A 85 -10.39 -2.96 -7.82
C PHE A 85 -10.73 -2.20 -9.11
N GLY A 86 -10.50 -0.89 -9.14
CA GLY A 86 -10.71 -0.04 -10.31
C GLY A 86 -9.46 0.76 -10.66
N TYR A 87 -9.15 0.85 -11.95
CA TYR A 87 -8.14 1.75 -12.51
C TYR A 87 -8.85 2.86 -13.29
N TRP A 88 -8.38 4.10 -13.14
CA TRP A 88 -9.06 5.29 -13.62
C TRP A 88 -8.06 6.29 -14.19
N THR A 89 -8.47 7.04 -15.21
CA THR A 89 -7.67 8.12 -15.78
C THR A 89 -7.54 9.32 -14.81
N SER A 90 -8.42 9.41 -13.82
CA SER A 90 -8.33 10.36 -12.70
C SER A 90 -9.28 10.01 -11.55
N ALA A 91 -9.03 10.56 -10.36
CA ALA A 91 -9.93 10.42 -9.21
C ALA A 91 -11.35 10.95 -9.52
N GLN A 92 -11.46 12.05 -10.27
CA GLN A 92 -12.75 12.62 -10.70
C GLN A 92 -13.48 11.68 -11.67
N SER A 93 -12.75 10.99 -12.54
CA SER A 93 -13.36 10.02 -13.45
C SER A 93 -13.95 8.82 -12.70
N ALA A 94 -13.28 8.36 -11.63
CA ALA A 94 -13.80 7.34 -10.73
C ALA A 94 -15.08 7.81 -10.04
N ALA A 95 -15.03 8.99 -9.42
CA ALA A 95 -16.17 9.60 -8.73
C ALA A 95 -17.40 9.74 -9.65
N ARG A 96 -17.20 10.26 -10.85
CA ARG A 96 -18.27 10.39 -11.87
C ARG A 96 -18.82 9.02 -12.28
N ARG A 97 -17.96 8.02 -12.51
CA ARG A 97 -18.41 6.69 -12.95
C ARG A 97 -19.17 5.94 -11.88
N LEU A 98 -18.79 6.16 -10.61
CA LEU A 98 -19.41 5.56 -9.43
C LEU A 98 -20.53 6.43 -8.86
N ARG A 99 -20.87 7.57 -9.47
CA ARG A 99 -21.91 8.50 -9.03
C ARG A 99 -21.75 8.82 -7.53
N SER A 100 -20.56 9.26 -7.19
CA SER A 100 -20.14 9.56 -5.82
C SER A 100 -19.42 10.89 -5.80
N GLU A 101 -19.41 11.53 -4.64
CA GLU A 101 -18.58 12.67 -4.33
C GLU A 101 -17.13 12.23 -4.07
N LEU A 102 -16.17 13.08 -4.42
CA LEU A 102 -14.73 12.86 -4.22
C LEU A 102 -14.25 13.69 -3.03
N ILE A 103 -13.80 13.01 -1.98
CA ILE A 103 -13.26 13.65 -0.78
C ILE A 103 -11.76 13.33 -0.66
N TRP A 104 -10.92 14.36 -0.68
CA TRP A 104 -9.48 14.19 -0.46
C TRP A 104 -9.20 13.94 1.02
N LEU A 105 -8.42 12.91 1.32
CA LEU A 105 -8.00 12.60 2.68
C LEU A 105 -6.62 13.23 2.90
N GLU A 106 -6.50 14.10 3.89
CA GLU A 106 -5.20 14.58 4.32
C GLU A 106 -4.46 13.42 4.98
N GLY A 107 -3.35 12.99 4.37
CA GLY A 107 -2.42 12.11 5.05
C GLY A 107 -1.63 12.97 6.02
N ASP A 108 -1.83 12.81 7.33
CA ASP A 108 -0.88 13.34 8.29
C ASP A 108 0.48 12.60 8.21
N GLY A 109 0.55 11.50 7.46
CA GLY A 109 1.79 10.88 6.97
C GLY A 109 2.73 10.42 8.09
N ARG A 110 2.31 10.52 9.34
CA ARG A 110 3.04 10.10 10.52
C ARG A 110 2.95 8.59 10.59
N LEU A 111 3.95 7.94 10.01
CA LEU A 111 4.42 6.70 10.55
C LEU A 111 4.89 7.02 11.99
N SER A 112 3.99 6.84 12.96
CA SER A 112 4.37 6.91 14.37
C SER A 112 5.20 5.67 14.67
N THR A 113 6.52 5.80 14.55
CA THR A 113 7.47 4.83 15.08
C THR A 113 7.65 5.17 16.57
N SER A 114 6.97 4.43 17.44
CA SER A 114 7.36 4.34 18.86
C SER A 114 8.55 3.39 19.01
#